data_AF-A0AAV2KQN4-F1
#
_entry.id   AF-A0AAV2KQN4-F1
#
_cell.length_a   1.000
_cell.length_b   1.000
_cell.length_c   1.000
_cell.angle_alpha   90.00
_cell.angle_beta   90.00
_cell.angle_gamma   90.00
#
_symmetry.space_group_name_H-M   'P 1'
#
loop_
_entity.id
_entity.type
_entity.pdbx_description
1 polymer ?
#
loop_
_entity_poly.entity_id
_entity_poly.type
_entity_poly.pdbx_seq_one_letter_code
_entity_poly.pdbx_strand_id
1 'polypeptide(L)'
;MISQQEQGLAAVKQELQSVSQNFSDLQTAIVTITSLCAPHKQVVMVDSGADANLMDIDLAKGLGLEFVPLATPLVATALDGRLLWRVTHLTTQ
;
A
#
# COMPACT_ATOMS: atom_id res chain seq x y z
N MET A 1 -12.09 39.39 7.31
CA MET A 1 -12.94 38.19 7.48
C MET A 1 -12.40 37.15 6.53
N ILE A 2 -11.58 36.21 7.02
CA ILE A 2 -11.07 35.11 6.19
C ILE A 2 -12.24 34.13 6.04
N SER A 3 -12.58 33.80 4.80
CA SER A 3 -13.76 33.00 4.48
C SER A 3 -13.58 31.56 4.98
N GLN A 4 -14.66 30.92 5.46
CA GLN A 4 -14.64 29.53 5.97
C GLN A 4 -14.05 28.52 4.96
N GLN A 5 -14.03 28.87 3.67
CA GLN A 5 -13.51 28.07 2.56
C GLN A 5 -11.97 27.99 2.55
N GLU A 6 -11.27 29.05 2.94
CA GLU A 6 -9.79 29.07 3.01
C GLU A 6 -9.26 28.30 4.23
N GLN A 7 -10.02 28.26 5.32
CA GLN A 7 -9.69 27.46 6.51
C GLN A 7 -9.77 25.95 6.24
N GLY A 8 -10.75 25.52 5.44
CA GLY A 8 -10.87 24.11 5.02
C GLY A 8 -9.70 23.67 4.12
N LEU A 9 -9.28 24.50 3.17
CA LEU A 9 -8.14 24.18 2.31
C LEU A 9 -6.80 24.15 3.08
N ALA A 10 -6.64 25.03 4.07
CA ALA A 10 -5.47 25.01 4.95
C ALA A 10 -5.44 23.73 5.80
N ALA A 11 -6.57 23.33 6.39
CA ALA A 11 -6.68 22.11 7.18
C ALA A 11 -6.37 20.85 6.35
N VAL A 12 -6.92 20.75 5.12
CA VAL A 12 -6.63 19.64 4.20
C VAL A 12 -5.14 19.62 3.81
N LYS A 13 -4.53 20.77 3.55
CA LYS A 13 -3.08 20.86 3.29
C LYS A 13 -2.25 20.43 4.49
N GLN A 14 -2.67 20.79 5.70
CA GLN A 14 -1.98 20.44 6.94
C GLN A 14 -2.10 18.94 7.25
N GLU A 15 -3.25 18.34 6.98
CA GLU A 15 -3.48 16.90 7.10
C GLU A 15 -2.71 16.10 6.04
N LEU A 16 -2.67 16.55 4.78
CA LEU A 16 -1.82 15.95 3.76
C LEU A 16 -0.32 16.07 4.09
N GLN A 17 0.09 17.19 4.68
CA GLN A 17 1.47 17.38 5.14
C GLN A 17 1.81 16.51 6.34
N SER A 18 0.89 16.32 7.30
CA SER A 18 1.13 15.44 8.46
C SER A 18 1.15 13.96 8.05
N VAL A 19 0.26 13.56 7.12
CA VAL A 19 0.32 12.25 6.47
C VAL A 19 1.68 12.08 5.81
N SER A 20 2.13 13.03 4.99
CA SER A 20 3.42 12.94 4.28
C SER A 20 4.65 12.98 5.21
N GLN A 21 4.58 13.68 6.34
CA GLN A 21 5.67 13.70 7.34
C GLN A 21 5.73 12.43 8.18
N ASN A 22 4.64 11.67 8.31
CA ASN A 22 4.67 10.37 8.98
C ASN A 22 5.38 9.28 8.14
N PHE A 23 5.68 9.52 6.86
CA PHE A 23 6.40 8.58 5.99
C PHE A 23 7.91 8.81 5.89
N SER A 24 8.48 9.80 6.58
CA SER A 24 9.94 10.05 6.52
C SER A 24 10.77 8.87 7.02
N ASP A 25 10.18 8.01 7.85
CA ASP A 25 10.84 6.83 8.44
C ASP A 25 10.59 5.55 7.64
N LEU A 26 9.76 5.60 6.59
CA LEU A 26 9.47 4.43 5.77
C LEU A 26 10.58 4.20 4.75
N GLN A 27 11.35 3.14 4.97
CA GLN A 27 12.36 2.71 4.02
C GLN A 27 11.68 2.24 2.73
N THR A 28 11.92 2.96 1.65
CA THR A 28 11.38 2.62 0.32
C THR A 28 12.49 2.35 -0.67
N ALA A 29 12.20 1.51 -1.67
CA ALA A 29 13.11 1.18 -2.75
C ALA A 29 12.36 1.14 -4.09
N ILE A 30 13.07 1.38 -5.19
CA ILE A 30 12.54 1.10 -6.53
C ILE A 30 13.02 -0.29 -6.94
N VAL A 31 12.07 -1.21 -7.13
CA VAL A 31 12.34 -2.56 -7.62
C VAL A 31 11.81 -2.72 -9.04
N THR A 32 12.42 -3.64 -9.78
CA THR A 32 11.88 -4.09 -11.07
C THR A 32 11.18 -5.42 -10.87
N ILE A 33 9.88 -5.45 -11.14
CA ILE A 33 9.07 -6.65 -11.15
C ILE A 33 9.10 -7.21 -12.57
N THR A 34 9.64 -8.41 -12.74
CA THR A 34 9.64 -9.12 -14.03
C THR A 34 8.36 -9.95 -14.14
N SER A 35 7.53 -9.65 -15.13
CA SER A 35 6.30 -10.41 -15.45
C SER A 35 6.38 -10.99 -16.86
N LEU A 36 5.44 -11.87 -17.21
CA LEU A 36 5.34 -12.46 -18.55
C LEU A 36 4.99 -11.43 -19.64
N CYS A 37 4.38 -10.28 -19.28
CA CYS A 37 4.07 -9.21 -20.23
C CYS A 37 5.25 -8.26 -20.44
N ALA A 38 5.73 -7.63 -19.37
CA ALA A 38 6.83 -6.68 -19.42
C ALA A 38 7.45 -6.44 -18.02
N PRO A 39 8.72 -6.00 -17.94
CA PRO A 39 9.29 -5.49 -16.71
C PRO A 39 8.58 -4.21 -16.27
N HIS A 40 8.26 -4.12 -14.98
CA HIS A 40 7.60 -2.95 -14.38
C HIS A 40 8.41 -2.41 -13.22
N LYS A 41 8.69 -1.11 -13.20
CA LYS A 41 9.37 -0.46 -12.06
C LYS A 41 8.34 -0.01 -11.05
N GLN A 42 8.52 -0.41 -9.79
CA GLN A 42 7.59 -0.11 -8.72
C GLN A 42 8.34 0.41 -7.49
N VAL A 43 7.81 1.48 -6.88
CA VAL A 43 8.22 1.89 -5.54
C VAL A 43 7.58 0.93 -4.54
N VAL A 44 8.39 0.33 -3.68
CA VAL A 44 7.98 -0.62 -2.64
C VAL A 44 8.45 -0.17 -1.27
N MET A 45 7.72 -0.58 -0.25
CA MET A 45 8.12 -0.47 1.15
C MET A 45 9.01 -1.65 1.52
N VAL A 46 10.17 -1.38 2.12
CA VAL A 46 11.07 -2.41 2.64
C VAL A 46 10.75 -2.59 4.11
N ASP A 47 10.21 -3.75 4.45
CA ASP A 47 9.83 -4.10 5.81
C ASP A 47 10.49 -5.42 6.20
N SER A 48 11.55 -5.35 7.01
CA SER A 48 12.26 -6.52 7.50
C SER A 48 11.47 -7.32 8.55
N GLY A 49 10.38 -6.75 9.08
CA GLY A 49 9.47 -7.43 10.00
C GLY A 49 8.36 -8.19 9.29
N ALA A 50 8.25 -8.10 7.95
CA ALA A 50 7.21 -8.79 7.20
C ALA A 50 7.61 -10.25 6.88
N ASP A 51 6.71 -11.20 7.18
CA ASP A 51 6.90 -12.62 6.85
C ASP A 51 6.78 -12.92 5.35
N ALA A 52 6.12 -12.03 4.60
CA ALA A 52 5.85 -12.20 3.18
C ALA A 52 5.77 -10.86 2.44
N ASN A 53 6.03 -10.92 1.13
CA ASN A 53 5.81 -9.79 0.23
C ASN A 53 4.32 -9.63 -0.05
N LEU A 54 3.82 -8.42 0.11
CA LEU A 54 2.45 -8.05 -0.24
C LEU A 54 2.46 -7.17 -1.49
N MET A 55 1.44 -7.35 -2.33
CA MET A 55 1.26 -6.57 -3.55
C MET A 55 -0.13 -5.96 -3.57
N ASP A 56 -0.20 -4.73 -4.05
CA ASP A 56 -1.47 -4.09 -4.34
C ASP A 56 -2.23 -4.83 -5.46
N ILE A 57 -3.55 -4.94 -5.31
CA ILE A 57 -4.38 -5.72 -6.24
C ILE A 57 -4.44 -5.08 -7.63
N ASP A 58 -4.42 -3.76 -7.73
CA ASP A 58 -4.50 -3.07 -9.02
C ASP A 58 -3.15 -3.15 -9.75
N LEU A 59 -2.03 -3.15 -9.02
CA LEU A 59 -0.73 -3.51 -9.59
C LEU A 59 -0.74 -4.95 -10.12
N ALA A 60 -1.21 -5.92 -9.34
CA ALA A 60 -1.26 -7.32 -9.77
C ALA A 60 -2.13 -7.51 -11.04
N LYS A 61 -3.27 -6.81 -11.13
CA LYS A 61 -4.12 -6.79 -12.34
C LYS A 61 -3.39 -6.16 -13.53
N GLY A 62 -2.70 -5.04 -13.31
CA GLY A 62 -1.91 -4.36 -14.35
C GLY A 62 -0.78 -5.23 -14.90
N LEU A 63 -0.25 -6.14 -14.09
CA LEU A 63 0.76 -7.13 -14.49
C LEU A 63 0.17 -8.38 -15.14
N GLY A 64 -1.16 -8.51 -15.19
CA GLY A 64 -1.84 -9.68 -15.78
C GLY A 64 -1.63 -10.97 -14.99
N LEU A 65 -1.38 -10.89 -13.68
CA LEU A 65 -1.17 -12.07 -12.84
C LEU A 65 -2.47 -12.81 -12.58
N GLU A 66 -2.40 -14.14 -12.47
CA GLU A 66 -3.52 -14.96 -12.04
C GLU A 66 -3.73 -14.81 -10.53
N PHE A 67 -4.99 -14.76 -10.11
CA PHE A 67 -5.38 -14.66 -8.70
C PHE A 67 -5.96 -15.99 -8.23
N VAL A 68 -5.25 -16.68 -7.34
CA VAL A 68 -5.74 -17.89 -6.69
C VAL A 68 -6.28 -17.51 -5.31
N PRO A 69 -7.55 -17.79 -4.98
CA PRO A 69 -8.10 -17.47 -3.67
C PRO A 69 -7.42 -18.29 -2.58
N LEU A 70 -7.14 -17.66 -1.45
CA LEU A 70 -6.69 -18.34 -0.25
C LEU A 70 -7.85 -19.12 0.36
N ALA A 71 -7.59 -20.35 0.82
CA ALA A 71 -8.59 -21.17 1.51
C ALA A 71 -9.17 -20.45 2.74
N THR A 72 -8.32 -19.73 3.47
CA THR A 72 -8.71 -18.84 4.57
C THR A 72 -8.01 -17.50 4.37
N PRO A 73 -8.74 -16.36 4.38
CA PRO A 73 -8.15 -15.04 4.32
C PRO A 73 -7.17 -14.79 5.48
N LEU A 74 -6.01 -14.21 5.16
CA LEU A 74 -5.06 -13.76 6.16
C LEU A 74 -5.44 -12.36 6.61
N VAL A 75 -5.43 -12.13 7.92
CA VAL A 75 -5.87 -10.87 8.53
C VAL A 75 -4.83 -10.44 9.55
N ALA A 76 -4.44 -9.17 9.52
CA ALA A 76 -3.70 -8.56 10.61
C ALA A 76 -4.51 -7.44 11.26
N THR A 77 -4.41 -7.37 12.57
CA THR A 77 -5.03 -6.35 13.41
C THR A 77 -3.97 -5.63 14.22
N ALA A 78 -4.17 -4.34 14.46
CA ALA A 78 -3.40 -3.57 15.42
C ALA A 78 -3.70 -4.04 16.86
N LEU A 79 -2.88 -3.59 17.82
CA LEU A 79 -3.04 -3.92 19.23
C LEU A 79 -4.40 -3.49 19.82
N ASP A 80 -5.03 -2.46 19.23
CA ASP A 80 -6.37 -1.99 19.58
C ASP A 80 -7.51 -2.77 18.88
N GLY A 81 -7.17 -3.81 18.11
CA GLY A 81 -8.12 -4.62 17.35
C GLY A 81 -8.52 -4.03 16.00
N ARG A 82 -8.03 -2.86 15.60
CA ARG A 82 -8.33 -2.27 14.29
C ARG A 82 -7.74 -3.13 13.17
N LEU A 83 -8.54 -3.42 12.13
CA LEU A 83 -8.07 -4.11 10.94
C LEU A 83 -6.97 -3.29 10.24
N LEU A 84 -5.80 -3.88 10.04
CA LEU A 84 -4.70 -3.28 9.29
C LEU A 84 -4.74 -3.72 7.83
N TRP A 85 -4.87 -5.02 7.58
CA TRP A 85 -4.94 -5.56 6.24
C TRP A 85 -5.66 -6.91 6.21
N ARG A 86 -6.16 -7.25 5.01
CA ARG A 86 -6.80 -8.54 4.71
C ARG A 86 -6.36 -9.04 3.34
N VAL A 87 -5.60 -10.14 3.32
CA VAL A 87 -5.16 -10.80 2.09
C VAL A 87 -6.10 -11.96 1.80
N THR A 88 -6.59 -12.02 0.57
CA THR A 88 -7.60 -13.00 0.13
C THR A 88 -7.15 -13.86 -1.02
N HIS A 89 -6.12 -13.44 -1.74
CA HIS A 89 -5.63 -14.09 -2.95
C HIS A 89 -4.11 -14.12 -2.90
N LEU A 90 -3.55 -15.16 -3.52
CA LEU A 90 -2.15 -15.27 -3.86
C LEU A 90 -2.01 -15.12 -5.39
N THR A 91 -0.91 -14.54 -5.83
CA THR A 91 -0.56 -14.49 -7.25
C THR A 91 0.42 -15.62 -7.57
N THR A 92 0.16 -16.38 -8.63
CA THR A 92 1.11 -17.37 -9.16
C THR A 92 1.89 -16.77 -10.33
N GLN A 93 3.17 -17.13 -10.46
CA GLN A 93 3.99 -16.84 -11.65
C GLN A 93 3.71 -17.85 -12.76
#